data_AF-A0A926AJG7-F1
#
_entry.id   AF-A0A926AJG7-F1
#
_cell.length_a   1.000
_cell.length_b   1.000
_cell.length_c   1.000
_cell.angle_alpha   90.00
_cell.angle_beta   90.00
_cell.angle_gamma   90.00
#
_symmetry.space_group_name_H-M   'P 1'
#
loop_
_entity.id
_entity.type
_entity.pdbx_description
1 polymer ?
#
loop_
_entity_poly.entity_id
_entity_poly.type
_entity_poly.pdbx_seq_one_letter_code
_entity_poly.pdbx_strand_id
1 'polypeptide(L)'
;MLAVKTLTVDDFVLFSEKLQGHGLFEFIGGQIVPVQSTEPLNESFVEQVLHPDFTTENLHLSFPVATQKHDLIISNLHFYLRLVSKTFNLHVYSQGTDIRANGESYKPDIVLVDKNAEIREKHHVLN
;
A
#
# COMPACT_ATOMS: atom_id res chain seq x y z
N MET A 1 -1.78 15.52 27.50
CA MET A 1 -2.15 14.73 26.32
C MET A 1 -1.60 15.46 25.12
N LEU A 2 -0.57 14.91 24.47
CA LEU A 2 -0.13 15.41 23.18
C LEU A 2 -1.24 15.07 22.18
N ALA A 3 -1.70 16.05 21.41
CA ALA A 3 -2.67 15.80 20.35
C ALA A 3 -1.98 14.92 19.30
N VAL A 4 -2.47 13.70 19.10
CA VAL A 4 -2.01 12.81 18.05
C VAL A 4 -2.22 13.53 16.72
N LYS A 5 -1.15 13.88 16.02
CA LYS A 5 -1.23 14.50 14.70
C LYS A 5 -1.86 13.47 13.76
N THR A 6 -3.09 13.72 13.30
CA THR A 6 -3.68 12.92 12.22
C THR A 6 -2.85 13.18 10.96
N LEU A 7 -2.19 12.13 10.45
CA LEU A 7 -1.41 12.23 9.23
C LEU A 7 -2.35 12.44 8.03
N THR A 8 -1.84 13.07 6.99
CA THR A 8 -2.52 13.26 5.71
C THR A 8 -2.01 12.29 4.65
N VAL A 9 -2.71 12.18 3.52
CA VAL A 9 -2.24 11.40 2.36
C VAL A 9 -0.90 11.94 1.85
N ASP A 10 -0.68 13.26 1.90
CA ASP A 10 0.58 13.87 1.48
C ASP A 10 1.74 13.50 2.42
N ASP A 11 1.48 13.43 3.74
CA ASP A 11 2.46 12.89 4.69
C ASP A 11 2.78 11.42 4.35
N PHE A 12 1.78 10.61 4.01
CA PHE A 12 1.99 9.21 3.61
C PHE A 12 2.80 9.06 2.31
N VAL A 13 2.56 9.90 1.31
CA VAL A 13 3.33 9.90 0.06
C VAL A 13 4.79 10.23 0.34
N LEU A 14 5.05 11.30 1.10
CA LEU A 14 6.40 11.69 1.49
C LEU A 14 7.11 10.60 2.30
N PHE A 15 6.40 9.98 3.24
CA PHE A 15 6.90 8.86 4.03
C PHE A 15 7.33 7.70 3.13
N SER A 16 6.47 7.31 2.19
CA SER A 16 6.72 6.21 1.25
C SER A 16 7.88 6.49 0.31
N GLU A 17 8.03 7.75 -0.13
CA GLU A 17 9.16 8.20 -0.95
C GLU A 17 10.50 8.13 -0.21
N LYS A 18 10.52 8.49 1.09
CA LYS A 18 11.74 8.42 1.90
C LYS A 18 12.15 7.00 2.28
N LEU A 19 11.19 6.09 2.39
CA LEU A 19 11.43 4.68 2.72
C LEU A 19 11.57 3.77 1.51
N GLN A 20 11.69 4.31 0.29
CA GLN A 20 11.74 3.52 -0.95
C GLN A 20 12.59 2.24 -0.81
N GLY A 21 11.92 1.09 -0.95
CA GLY A 21 12.56 -0.24 -0.89
C GLY A 21 12.62 -0.92 0.48
N HIS A 22 12.24 -0.23 1.57
CA HIS A 22 12.30 -0.79 2.94
C HIS A 22 10.97 -1.38 3.45
N GLY A 23 9.94 -1.43 2.62
CA GLY A 23 8.66 -2.06 2.97
C GLY A 23 7.50 -1.65 2.07
N LEU A 24 6.36 -2.31 2.26
CA LEU A 24 5.09 -1.91 1.68
C LEU A 24 4.18 -1.42 2.80
N PHE A 25 3.54 -0.27 2.58
CA PHE A 25 2.69 0.40 3.57
C PHE A 25 1.35 0.79 2.97
N GLU A 26 0.35 0.88 3.84
CA GLU A 26 -1.00 1.38 3.62
C GLU A 26 -1.23 2.61 4.49
N PHE A 27 -2.23 3.41 4.12
CA PHE A 27 -2.67 4.58 4.85
C PHE A 27 -4.16 4.46 5.14
N ILE A 28 -4.51 4.21 6.40
CA ILE A 28 -5.87 3.88 6.84
C ILE A 28 -6.16 4.69 8.10
N GLY A 29 -7.29 5.43 8.13
CA GLY A 29 -7.72 6.19 9.30
C GLY A 29 -6.71 7.24 9.79
N GLY A 30 -5.87 7.79 8.90
CA GLY A 30 -4.83 8.75 9.30
C GLY A 30 -3.57 8.11 9.88
N GLN A 31 -3.38 6.80 9.71
CA GLN A 31 -2.24 6.02 10.23
C GLN A 31 -1.52 5.29 9.10
N ILE A 32 -0.21 5.07 9.28
CA ILE A 32 0.61 4.28 8.35
C ILE A 32 0.75 2.86 8.88
N VAL A 33 0.33 1.88 8.10
CA VAL A 33 0.26 0.46 8.48
C VAL A 33 1.09 -0.38 7.50
N PRO A 34 2.02 -1.24 7.94
CA PRO A 34 2.66 -2.20 7.02
C PRO A 34 1.63 -3.17 6.45
N VAL A 35 1.69 -3.48 5.14
CA VAL A 35 0.66 -4.28 4.43
C VAL A 35 0.33 -5.63 5.09
N GLN A 36 1.33 -6.26 5.72
CA GLN A 36 1.20 -7.58 6.34
C GLN A 36 1.11 -7.51 7.87
N SER A 37 0.84 -6.32 8.42
CA SER A 37 0.69 -6.05 9.84
C SER A 37 -0.75 -5.66 10.15
N THR A 38 -1.24 -6.02 11.33
CA THR A 38 -2.52 -5.50 11.86
C THR A 38 -2.35 -4.25 12.70
N GLU A 39 -1.11 -3.80 12.91
CA GLU A 39 -0.76 -2.68 13.79
C GLU A 39 -0.09 -1.55 13.01
N PRO A 40 -0.44 -0.28 13.32
CA PRO A 40 0.21 0.88 12.73
C PRO A 40 1.66 0.99 13.20
N LEU A 41 2.47 1.69 12.40
CA LEU A 41 3.81 2.06 12.80
C LEU A 41 3.79 2.97 14.03
N ASN A 42 4.86 2.88 14.82
CA ASN A 42 5.06 3.77 15.95
C ASN A 42 5.13 5.25 15.50
N GLU A 43 4.39 6.13 16.16
CA GLU A 43 4.31 7.56 15.80
C GLU A 43 5.69 8.24 15.80
N SER A 44 6.56 7.98 16.78
CA SER A 44 7.89 8.61 16.83
C SER A 44 8.77 8.17 15.67
N PHE A 45 8.58 6.93 15.17
CA PHE A 45 9.26 6.47 13.97
C PHE A 45 8.75 7.20 12.72
N VAL A 46 7.44 7.36 12.58
CA VAL A 46 6.85 8.10 11.46
C VAL A 46 7.33 9.56 11.45
N GLU A 47 7.34 10.22 12.60
CA GLU A 47 7.86 11.59 12.74
C GLU A 47 9.35 11.69 12.35
N GLN A 48 10.15 10.71 12.77
CA GLN A 48 11.58 10.66 12.41
C GLN A 48 11.77 10.55 10.90
N VAL A 49 11.01 9.68 10.22
CA VAL A 49 11.07 9.52 8.75
C VAL A 49 10.63 10.82 8.06
N LEU A 50 9.57 11.45 8.54
CA LEU A 50 9.07 12.69 7.95
C LEU A 50 10.00 13.89 8.17
N HIS A 51 10.93 13.81 9.13
CA HIS A 51 11.91 14.87 9.38
C HIS A 51 12.75 15.21 8.13
N PRO A 52 13.00 16.50 7.82
CA PRO A 52 13.74 16.90 6.62
C PRO A 52 15.12 16.24 6.48
N ASP A 53 15.83 16.08 7.60
CA ASP A 53 17.19 15.53 7.64
C ASP A 53 17.24 13.98 7.73
N PHE A 54 16.11 13.30 7.52
CA PHE A 54 16.07 11.84 7.58
C PHE A 54 16.94 11.21 6.48
N THR A 55 17.79 10.25 6.89
CA THR A 55 18.57 9.40 5.99
C THR A 55 18.31 7.92 6.29
N THR A 56 18.45 7.07 5.29
CA THR A 56 18.15 5.63 5.39
C THR A 56 19.34 4.79 5.86
N GLU A 57 20.50 5.40 6.16
CA GLU A 57 21.80 4.73 6.26
C GLU A 57 21.91 3.65 7.37
N ASN A 58 20.95 3.52 8.28
CA ASN A 58 20.93 2.45 9.30
C ASN A 58 19.52 1.92 9.58
N LEU A 59 18.63 2.00 8.60
CA LEU A 59 17.23 1.63 8.79
C LEU A 59 17.03 0.11 8.67
N HIS A 60 16.85 -0.56 9.80
CA HIS A 60 16.46 -1.97 9.85
C HIS A 60 14.98 -2.10 10.20
N LEU A 61 14.15 -2.17 9.16
CA LEU A 61 12.74 -2.52 9.32
C LEU A 61 12.56 -4.01 9.05
N SER A 62 11.95 -4.70 10.00
CA SER A 62 11.53 -6.09 9.83
C SER A 62 10.02 -6.13 9.98
N PHE A 63 9.34 -6.27 8.84
CA PHE A 63 7.91 -6.51 8.81
C PHE A 63 7.65 -7.98 8.48
N PRO A 64 6.49 -8.51 8.89
CA PRO A 64 6.01 -9.76 8.33
C PRO A 64 6.04 -9.68 6.81
N VAL A 65 6.63 -10.69 6.17
CA VAL A 65 6.58 -10.83 4.72
C VAL A 65 5.50 -11.82 4.35
N ALA A 66 4.97 -11.72 3.13
CA ALA A 66 4.06 -12.73 2.61
C ALA A 66 4.73 -14.12 2.70
N THR A 67 3.95 -15.11 3.15
CA THR A 67 4.43 -16.49 3.18
C THR A 67 4.40 -17.09 1.77
N GLN A 68 5.25 -18.07 1.49
CA GLN A 68 5.20 -18.80 0.22
C GLN A 68 3.78 -19.36 -0.08
N LYS A 69 3.05 -19.76 0.96
CA LYS A 69 1.67 -20.23 0.81
C LYS A 69 0.74 -19.11 0.33
N HIS A 70 0.89 -17.90 0.88
CA HIS A 70 0.16 -16.72 0.44
C HIS A 70 0.46 -16.42 -1.03
N ASP A 71 1.74 -16.37 -1.42
CA ASP A 71 2.17 -16.11 -2.80
C ASP A 71 1.56 -17.11 -3.81
N LEU A 72 1.54 -18.40 -3.45
CA LEU A 72 0.96 -19.46 -4.29
C LEU A 72 -0.55 -19.28 -4.45
N ILE A 73 -1.27 -18.91 -3.39
CA ILE A 73 -2.71 -18.65 -3.45
C ILE A 73 -3.00 -17.47 -4.37
N ILE A 74 -2.29 -16.35 -4.16
CA ILE A 74 -2.49 -15.12 -4.96
C ILE A 74 -2.14 -15.36 -6.43
N SER A 75 -1.05 -16.06 -6.71
CA SER A 75 -0.65 -16.38 -8.09
C SER A 75 -1.69 -17.21 -8.82
N ASN A 76 -2.22 -18.25 -8.17
CA ASN A 76 -3.27 -19.09 -8.74
C ASN A 76 -4.57 -18.32 -8.93
N LEU A 77 -4.99 -17.55 -7.91
CA LEU A 77 -6.19 -16.73 -7.98
C LEU A 77 -6.12 -15.71 -9.11
N HIS A 78 -5.01 -14.98 -9.23
CA HIS A 78 -4.77 -14.03 -10.30
C HIS A 78 -4.89 -14.68 -11.68
N PHE A 79 -4.30 -15.87 -11.86
CA PHE A 79 -4.40 -16.63 -13.11
C PHE A 79 -5.85 -16.95 -13.47
N TYR A 80 -6.63 -17.52 -12.52
CA TYR A 80 -8.03 -17.86 -12.78
C TYR A 80 -8.90 -16.64 -13.04
N LEU A 81 -8.72 -15.56 -12.28
CA LEU A 81 -9.45 -14.31 -12.49
C LEU A 81 -9.15 -13.72 -13.86
N ARG A 82 -7.90 -13.78 -14.33
CA ARG A 82 -7.51 -13.31 -15.66
C ARG A 82 -8.14 -14.14 -16.80
N LEU A 83 -8.43 -15.42 -16.58
CA LEU A 83 -9.13 -16.23 -17.57
C LEU A 83 -10.59 -15.79 -17.74
N VAL A 84 -11.27 -15.45 -16.64
CA VAL A 84 -12.68 -15.06 -16.68
C VAL A 84 -12.90 -13.56 -16.89
N SER A 85 -11.90 -12.71 -16.64
CA SER A 85 -12.03 -11.25 -16.72
C SER A 85 -12.42 -10.72 -18.11
N LYS A 86 -12.06 -11.44 -19.18
CA LYS A 86 -12.47 -11.10 -20.55
C LYS A 86 -13.99 -11.13 -20.72
N THR A 87 -14.67 -12.06 -20.06
CA THR A 87 -16.13 -12.20 -20.13
C THR A 87 -16.84 -11.05 -19.40
N PHE A 88 -16.22 -10.51 -18.35
CA PHE A 88 -16.82 -9.50 -17.48
C PHE A 88 -16.31 -8.07 -17.72
N ASN A 89 -15.52 -7.85 -18.78
CA ASN A 89 -14.88 -6.56 -19.04
C ASN A 89 -14.12 -6.01 -17.81
N LEU A 90 -13.27 -6.84 -17.21
CA LEU A 90 -12.48 -6.46 -16.04
C LEU A 90 -10.98 -6.38 -16.36
N HIS A 91 -10.27 -5.45 -15.73
CA HIS A 91 -8.84 -5.52 -15.47
C HIS A 91 -8.60 -6.24 -14.14
N VAL A 92 -7.55 -7.07 -14.11
CA VAL A 92 -7.09 -7.78 -12.92
C VAL A 92 -5.68 -7.32 -12.64
N TYR A 93 -5.47 -6.79 -11.44
CA TYR A 93 -4.18 -6.34 -10.95
C TYR A 93 -3.71 -7.25 -9.81
N SER A 94 -2.41 -7.55 -9.80
CA SER A 94 -1.77 -8.35 -8.76
C SER A 94 -1.40 -7.50 -7.54
N GLN A 95 -0.90 -8.18 -6.50
CA GLN A 95 -0.42 -7.58 -5.26
C GLN A 95 0.57 -6.43 -5.52
N GLY A 96 0.51 -5.41 -4.65
CA GLY A 96 1.37 -4.22 -4.70
C GLY A 96 0.78 -3.05 -5.48
N THR A 97 -0.40 -3.23 -6.09
CA THR A 97 -1.14 -2.15 -6.76
C THR A 97 -1.71 -1.19 -5.73
N ASP A 98 -1.38 0.10 -5.86
CA ASP A 98 -1.91 1.16 -5.01
C ASP A 98 -3.34 1.54 -5.40
N ILE A 99 -4.24 1.49 -4.42
CA ILE A 99 -5.64 1.91 -4.54
C ILE A 99 -5.88 3.08 -3.60
N ARG A 100 -6.45 4.18 -4.10
CA ARG A 100 -6.90 5.28 -3.26
C ARG A 100 -8.41 5.34 -3.26
N ALA A 101 -9.00 5.40 -2.07
CA ALA A 101 -10.43 5.58 -1.90
C ALA A 101 -10.69 6.30 -0.58
N ASN A 102 -11.61 7.26 -0.59
CA ASN A 102 -12.05 7.99 0.62
C ASN A 102 -10.91 8.64 1.44
N GLY A 103 -9.84 9.10 0.78
CA GLY A 103 -8.68 9.68 1.44
C GLY A 103 -7.74 8.66 2.09
N GLU A 104 -7.92 7.37 1.80
CA GLU A 104 -7.07 6.27 2.24
C GLU A 104 -6.27 5.69 1.08
N SER A 105 -5.20 4.96 1.38
CA SER A 105 -4.37 4.26 0.41
C SER A 105 -4.20 2.80 0.83
N TYR A 106 -4.62 1.87 -0.02
CA TYR A 106 -4.58 0.44 0.22
C TYR A 106 -3.65 -0.25 -0.77
N LYS A 107 -3.15 -1.43 -0.39
CA LYS A 107 -2.40 -2.33 -1.26
C LYS A 107 -2.99 -3.75 -1.19
N PRO A 108 -4.20 -3.97 -1.74
CA PRO A 108 -4.83 -5.29 -1.73
C PRO A 108 -3.99 -6.33 -2.48
N ASP A 109 -4.18 -7.61 -2.14
CA ASP A 109 -3.48 -8.71 -2.81
C ASP A 109 -3.94 -8.90 -4.27
N ILE A 110 -5.21 -8.60 -4.57
CA ILE A 110 -5.79 -8.64 -5.91
C ILE A 110 -6.80 -7.50 -6.03
N VAL A 111 -6.80 -6.82 -7.18
CA VAL A 111 -7.78 -5.79 -7.50
C VAL A 111 -8.46 -6.11 -8.83
N LEU A 112 -9.78 -5.98 -8.84
CA LEU A 112 -10.63 -6.12 -10.03
C LEU A 112 -11.26 -4.77 -10.33
N VAL A 113 -11.08 -4.27 -11.55
CA VAL A 113 -11.60 -2.97 -11.98
C VAL A 113 -12.37 -3.15 -13.28
N ASP A 114 -13.55 -2.55 -13.41
CA ASP A 114 -14.23 -2.46 -14.71
C ASP A 114 -13.39 -1.57 -15.64
N LYS A 115 -13.07 -2.07 -16.83
CA LYS A 115 -12.25 -1.32 -17.80
C LYS A 115 -12.85 0.03 -18.18
N ASN A 116 -14.17 0.16 -18.08
CA ASN A 116 -14.85 1.41 -18.44
C ASN A 116 -14.81 2.45 -17.31
N ALA A 117 -14.55 2.02 -16.07
CA ALA A 117 -14.52 2.86 -14.89
C ALA A 117 -13.10 3.10 -14.35
N GLU A 118 -12.08 2.52 -14.99
CA GLU A 118 -10.70 2.64 -14.54
C GLU A 118 -10.19 4.07 -14.68
N ILE A 119 -9.80 4.66 -13.55
CA ILE A 119 -9.10 5.95 -13.49
C ILE A 119 -7.73 5.71 -12.88
N ARG A 120 -6.68 5.97 -13.67
CA ARG A 120 -5.28 5.83 -13.22
C ARG A 120 -4.59 7.19 -13.17
N GLU A 121 -4.04 7.52 -12.02
CA GLU A 121 -3.35 8.79 -11.80
C GLU A 121 -1.85 8.74 -12.15
N LYS A 122 -1.20 9.91 -12.08
CA LYS A 122 0.22 10.15 -12.40
C LYS A 122 1.22 9.26 -11.64
N HIS A 123 0.78 8.61 -10.56
CA HIS A 123 1.57 7.68 -9.73
C HIS A 123 1.15 6.22 -9.89
N HIS A 124 0.47 5.88 -10.99
CA HIS A 124 -0.01 4.53 -11.26
C HIS A 124 -1.04 3.97 -10.26
N VAL A 125 -1.57 4.84 -9.39
CA VAL A 125 -2.62 4.57 -8.42
C VAL A 125 -3.98 4.50 -9.11
N LEU A 126 -4.80 3.53 -8.72
CA LEU A 126 -6.21 3.45 -9.14
C LEU A 126 -7.07 4.24 -8.15
N ASN A 127 -7.95 5.10 -8.67
CA ASN A 127 -8.98 5.81 -7.90
C ASN A 127 -10.39 5.37 -8.29
#